data_AF-A0A336LHQ6-F1
#
_entry.id   AF-A0A336LHQ6-F1
#
_cell.length_a   1.000
_cell.length_b   1.000
_cell.length_c   1.000
_cell.angle_alpha   90.00
_cell.angle_beta   90.00
_cell.angle_gamma   90.00
#
_symmetry.space_group_name_H-M   'P 1'
#
loop_
_entity.id
_entity.type
_entity.pdbx_description
1 polymer ?
#
loop_
_entity_poly.entity_id
_entity_poly.type
_entity_poly.pdbx_seq_one_letter_code
_entity_poly.pdbx_strand_id
1 'polypeptide(L)'
;HHNKVSKRSISPSHHHQSRLDTDSRVRWSQQQRAKSRQKRDYVKANRQSASRYLNLLNDPKWPLMWYLNRGNGLDMNVIPAWKEGITGKGVVVTILDDGLESDHPDLIANYDPKASYDVNSHDDDPTPHYDMTDSNRHGTRCAGEVAATANNSECAVGIAFGARVGGVRMLDGDVTDAVEARSLSLNPQHIDIYSASWGPDDDGKTVDGPGEMATRAFIEGVTKGRNGKGSIF
;
A
#
# COMPACT_ATOMS: atom_id res chain seq x y z
N HIS A 1 28.76 15.20 19.29
CA HIS A 1 27.77 16.22 18.88
C HIS A 1 28.15 16.81 17.53
N HIS A 2 27.52 16.40 16.43
CA HIS A 2 27.69 17.05 15.13
C HIS A 2 26.46 17.91 14.82
N ASN A 3 26.48 19.18 15.23
CA ASN A 3 25.36 20.12 15.10
C ASN A 3 25.34 20.88 13.74
N LYS A 4 25.97 20.37 12.67
CA LYS A 4 26.13 21.15 11.43
C LYS A 4 26.11 20.36 10.11
N VAL A 5 25.55 19.15 10.10
CA VAL A 5 25.15 18.53 8.82
C VAL A 5 23.65 18.68 8.75
N SER A 6 23.15 19.50 7.81
CA SER A 6 21.73 19.50 7.54
C SER A 6 21.35 18.08 7.10
N LYS A 7 20.37 17.45 7.75
CA LYS A 7 19.80 16.17 7.29
C LYS A 7 19.19 16.26 5.88
N ARG A 8 19.12 17.48 5.31
CA ARG A 8 18.33 17.90 4.16
C ARG A 8 19.14 18.89 3.32
N SER A 9 19.19 18.68 2.01
CA SER A 9 19.64 19.70 1.05
C SER A 9 18.86 19.54 -0.24
N ILE A 10 18.11 20.58 -0.59
CA ILE A 10 17.48 20.74 -1.92
C ILE A 10 18.55 21.08 -2.98
N SER A 11 19.70 21.57 -2.52
CA SER A 11 20.85 21.91 -3.34
C SER A 11 21.77 20.69 -3.52
N PRO A 12 22.27 20.43 -4.73
CA PRO A 12 23.16 19.30 -4.97
C PRO A 12 24.44 19.38 -4.14
N SER A 13 24.87 18.27 -3.56
CA SER A 13 26.14 18.19 -2.84
C SER A 13 27.30 17.96 -3.81
N HIS A 14 27.63 18.99 -4.60
CA HIS A 14 28.60 18.88 -5.70
C HIS A 14 29.96 18.29 -5.27
N HIS A 15 30.45 18.63 -4.09
CA HIS A 15 31.74 18.11 -3.59
C HIS A 15 31.69 16.59 -3.32
N HIS A 16 30.62 16.10 -2.67
CA HIS A 16 30.49 14.67 -2.39
C HIS A 16 30.15 13.88 -3.65
N GLN A 17 29.29 14.42 -4.51
CA GLN A 17 28.96 13.83 -5.80
C GLN A 17 30.20 13.69 -6.70
N SER A 18 31.00 14.75 -6.84
CA SER A 18 32.21 14.72 -7.66
C SER A 18 33.22 13.67 -7.19
N ARG A 19 33.35 13.46 -5.87
CA ARG A 19 34.23 12.41 -5.31
C ARG A 19 33.75 11.01 -5.63
N LEU A 20 32.44 10.78 -5.69
CA LEU A 20 31.87 9.48 -6.05
C LEU A 20 31.98 9.24 -7.56
N ASP A 21 31.68 10.25 -8.38
CA ASP A 21 31.72 10.15 -9.84
C ASP A 21 33.13 9.93 -10.39
N THR A 22 34.16 10.37 -9.65
CA THR A 22 35.58 10.21 -10.03
C THR A 22 36.24 8.96 -9.42
N ASP A 23 35.56 8.24 -8.53
CA ASP A 23 36.08 7.00 -7.95
C ASP A 23 35.83 5.83 -8.89
N SER A 24 36.89 5.29 -9.48
CA SER A 24 36.85 4.14 -10.42
C SER A 24 36.16 2.87 -9.90
N ARG A 25 35.94 2.75 -8.57
CA ARG A 25 35.22 1.63 -7.96
C ARG A 25 33.71 1.84 -7.96
N VAL A 26 33.25 3.08 -8.08
CA VAL A 26 31.84 3.45 -8.12
C VAL A 26 31.35 3.33 -9.56
N ARG A 27 30.49 2.33 -9.81
CA ARG A 27 29.91 2.11 -11.14
C ARG A 27 28.81 3.11 -11.49
N TRP A 28 28.10 3.61 -10.48
CA TRP A 28 27.02 4.58 -10.62
C TRP A 28 26.70 5.21 -9.25
N SER A 29 26.38 6.50 -9.22
CA SER A 29 25.94 7.23 -8.03
C SER A 29 24.98 8.35 -8.38
N GLN A 30 23.86 8.45 -7.66
CA GLN A 30 22.91 9.55 -7.82
C GLN A 30 22.43 10.05 -6.45
N GLN A 31 22.50 11.36 -6.24
CA GLN A 31 21.90 11.99 -5.07
C GLN A 31 20.37 11.87 -5.11
N GLN A 32 19.81 11.24 -4.08
CA GLN A 32 18.36 11.13 -3.91
C GLN A 32 17.74 12.47 -3.52
N ARG A 33 16.54 12.73 -4.05
CA ARG A 33 15.70 13.88 -3.68
C ARG A 33 14.39 13.38 -3.11
N ALA A 34 13.89 14.06 -2.08
CA ALA A 34 12.54 13.83 -1.59
C ALA A 34 11.54 14.24 -2.68
N LYS A 35 10.55 13.39 -2.90
CA LYS A 35 9.42 13.54 -3.80
C LYS A 35 8.21 13.97 -2.98
N SER A 36 7.45 14.94 -3.48
CA SER A 36 6.12 15.24 -2.90
C SER A 36 5.17 14.15 -3.34
N ARG A 37 4.55 13.47 -2.38
CA ARG A 37 3.54 12.44 -2.60
C ARG A 37 2.33 12.73 -1.74
N GLN A 38 1.15 12.67 -2.36
CA GLN A 38 -0.11 12.73 -1.65
C GLN A 38 -0.80 11.38 -1.74
N LYS A 39 -1.26 10.90 -0.58
CA LYS A 39 -2.20 9.80 -0.50
C LYS A 39 -3.60 10.28 -0.86
N ARG A 40 -4.36 9.42 -1.52
CA ARG A 40 -5.72 9.74 -1.99
C ARG A 40 -6.76 9.29 -0.96
N ASP A 41 -7.11 10.19 -0.05
CA ASP A 41 -8.11 9.94 1.00
C ASP A 41 -9.56 10.27 0.59
N TYR A 42 -10.54 9.60 1.21
CA TYR A 42 -11.97 9.72 0.92
C TYR A 42 -12.62 11.06 1.31
N VAL A 43 -13.48 11.60 0.43
CA VAL A 43 -14.40 12.73 0.69
C VAL A 43 -15.80 12.21 1.02
N LYS A 44 -16.37 12.59 2.18
CA LYS A 44 -17.66 12.11 2.68
C LYS A 44 -18.83 12.32 1.70
N ALA A 45 -19.31 11.24 1.08
CA ALA A 45 -20.66 11.16 0.53
C ALA A 45 -21.63 10.56 1.57
N ASN A 46 -22.78 11.20 1.73
CA ASN A 46 -23.87 10.76 2.59
C ASN A 46 -24.85 9.95 1.74
N ARG A 47 -25.17 8.70 2.10
CA ARG A 47 -26.32 7.96 1.53
C ARG A 47 -26.62 6.65 2.27
N GLN A 48 -27.89 6.47 2.59
CA GLN A 48 -28.51 5.22 3.02
C GLN A 48 -29.09 4.48 1.81
N SER A 49 -28.98 3.15 1.79
CA SER A 49 -29.91 2.23 1.13
C SER A 49 -29.67 0.81 1.63
N ALA A 50 -30.72 0.15 2.11
CA ALA A 50 -30.68 -1.22 2.62
C ALA A 50 -30.72 -2.24 1.46
N SER A 51 -29.74 -3.15 1.46
CA SER A 51 -29.59 -4.23 0.49
C SER A 51 -30.49 -5.44 0.78
N ARG A 52 -30.79 -6.22 -0.26
CA ARG A 52 -31.60 -7.46 -0.26
C ARG A 52 -30.86 -8.69 0.32
N TYR A 53 -29.59 -8.55 0.73
CA TYR A 53 -28.70 -9.64 1.17
C TYR A 53 -28.29 -9.55 2.65
N LEU A 54 -29.15 -9.00 3.52
CA LEU A 54 -28.85 -8.71 4.94
C LEU A 54 -28.34 -9.90 5.76
N ASN A 55 -28.57 -11.14 5.32
CA ASN A 55 -28.29 -12.35 6.12
C ASN A 55 -27.14 -13.21 5.56
N LEU A 56 -26.34 -12.72 4.61
CA LEU A 56 -25.23 -13.51 4.06
C LEU A 56 -24.03 -13.57 5.01
N LEU A 57 -23.78 -12.46 5.71
CA LEU A 57 -22.62 -12.25 6.57
C LEU A 57 -23.08 -11.64 7.91
N ASN A 58 -22.43 -12.01 9.01
CA ASN A 58 -22.76 -11.49 10.34
C ASN A 58 -22.07 -10.14 10.67
N ASP A 59 -21.27 -9.61 9.74
CA ASP A 59 -20.46 -8.40 9.92
C ASP A 59 -21.35 -7.14 10.03
N PRO A 60 -21.26 -6.33 11.11
CA PRO A 60 -22.23 -5.26 11.39
C PRO A 60 -22.33 -4.16 10.34
N LYS A 61 -21.27 -3.90 9.55
CA LYS A 61 -21.28 -2.90 8.48
C LYS A 61 -21.65 -3.49 7.12
N TRP A 62 -21.81 -4.81 6.99
CA TRP A 62 -22.24 -5.44 5.73
C TRP A 62 -23.43 -4.72 5.07
N PRO A 63 -24.53 -4.38 5.79
CA PRO A 63 -25.65 -3.66 5.18
C PRO A 63 -25.31 -2.29 4.58
N LEU A 64 -24.18 -1.69 4.96
CA LEU A 64 -23.70 -0.37 4.50
C LEU A 64 -22.71 -0.48 3.34
N MET A 65 -22.23 -1.69 3.01
CA MET A 65 -21.25 -1.94 1.95
C MET A 65 -21.91 -2.00 0.58
N TRP A 66 -22.52 -0.88 0.18
CA TRP A 66 -23.28 -0.74 -1.06
C TRP A 66 -22.48 -1.15 -2.31
N TYR A 67 -21.16 -0.94 -2.31
CA TYR A 67 -20.28 -1.30 -3.41
C TYR A 67 -20.12 -2.82 -3.59
N LEU A 68 -20.47 -3.63 -2.59
CA LEU A 68 -20.46 -5.11 -2.68
C LEU A 68 -21.85 -5.72 -2.84
N ASN A 69 -22.89 -5.07 -2.31
CA ASN A 69 -24.18 -5.75 -2.12
C ASN A 69 -25.42 -4.95 -2.53
N ARG A 70 -25.29 -3.77 -3.14
CA ARG A 70 -26.46 -2.95 -3.51
C ARG A 70 -27.45 -3.67 -4.44
N GLY A 71 -26.94 -4.54 -5.32
CA GLY A 71 -27.70 -5.23 -6.35
C GLY A 71 -27.99 -4.37 -7.58
N ASN A 72 -28.80 -4.94 -8.49
CA ASN A 72 -29.27 -4.30 -9.72
C ASN A 72 -28.15 -3.77 -10.64
N GLY A 73 -26.97 -4.41 -10.63
CA GLY A 73 -25.81 -4.01 -11.43
C GLY A 73 -25.14 -2.71 -10.97
N LEU A 74 -25.41 -2.25 -9.75
CA LEU A 74 -24.85 -1.04 -9.15
C LEU A 74 -23.83 -1.35 -8.03
N ASP A 75 -23.26 -2.55 -8.05
CA ASP A 75 -22.20 -3.05 -7.19
C ASP A 75 -21.13 -3.77 -8.03
N MET A 76 -20.06 -4.25 -7.39
CA MET A 76 -18.96 -4.96 -8.06
C MET A 76 -19.30 -6.42 -8.42
N ASN A 77 -20.53 -6.90 -8.15
CA ASN A 77 -20.97 -8.26 -8.46
C ASN A 77 -20.05 -9.37 -7.90
N VAL A 78 -19.57 -9.20 -6.66
CA VAL A 78 -18.65 -10.14 -5.99
C VAL A 78 -19.34 -11.37 -5.40
N ILE A 79 -20.62 -11.26 -5.05
CA ILE A 79 -21.39 -12.31 -4.36
C ILE A 79 -21.44 -13.63 -5.16
N PRO A 80 -21.64 -13.65 -6.49
CA PRO A 80 -21.55 -14.89 -7.26
C PRO A 80 -20.19 -15.60 -7.15
N ALA A 81 -19.08 -14.86 -7.21
CA ALA A 81 -17.74 -15.44 -7.03
C ALA A 81 -17.57 -16.08 -5.65
N TRP A 82 -18.07 -15.42 -4.60
CA TRP A 82 -18.07 -15.99 -3.24
C TRP A 82 -18.92 -17.27 -3.13
N LYS A 83 -20.06 -17.34 -3.82
CA LYS A 83 -20.90 -18.55 -3.88
C LYS A 83 -20.21 -19.71 -4.60
N GLU A 84 -19.29 -19.42 -5.52
CA GLU A 84 -18.41 -20.40 -6.15
C GLU A 84 -17.20 -20.78 -5.27
N GLY A 85 -17.07 -20.19 -4.08
CA GLY A 85 -15.97 -20.45 -3.15
C GLY A 85 -14.70 -19.65 -3.45
N ILE A 86 -14.78 -18.64 -4.34
CA ILE A 86 -13.65 -17.78 -4.71
C ILE A 86 -13.56 -16.61 -3.73
N THR A 87 -12.68 -16.70 -2.74
CA THR A 87 -12.55 -15.70 -1.66
C THR A 87 -11.18 -15.03 -1.62
N GLY A 88 -10.31 -15.31 -2.58
CA GLY A 88 -8.90 -14.87 -2.60
C GLY A 88 -7.93 -15.78 -1.85
N LYS A 89 -8.39 -16.94 -1.34
CA LYS A 89 -7.54 -17.91 -0.65
C LYS A 89 -6.29 -18.28 -1.48
N GLY A 90 -5.13 -18.11 -0.86
CA GLY A 90 -3.82 -18.39 -1.46
C GLY A 90 -3.20 -17.23 -2.23
N VAL A 91 -3.89 -16.08 -2.33
CA VAL A 91 -3.35 -14.83 -2.88
C VAL A 91 -2.79 -13.97 -1.75
N VAL A 92 -1.66 -13.33 -1.99
CA VAL A 92 -1.03 -12.38 -1.05
C VAL A 92 -1.04 -10.97 -1.64
N VAL A 93 -1.63 -10.03 -0.92
CA VAL A 93 -1.71 -8.61 -1.31
C VAL A 93 -0.90 -7.76 -0.32
N THR A 94 -0.20 -6.74 -0.80
CA THR A 94 0.41 -5.72 0.07
C THR A 94 -0.14 -4.34 -0.23
N ILE A 95 -0.36 -3.55 0.82
CA ILE A 95 -0.75 -2.14 0.72
C ILE A 95 0.50 -1.28 0.87
N LEU A 96 0.89 -0.53 -0.17
CA LEU A 96 2.05 0.37 -0.14
C LEU A 96 1.58 1.77 0.28
N ASP A 97 1.67 2.11 1.57
CA ASP A 97 1.03 3.32 2.08
C ASP A 97 1.67 3.87 3.39
N ASP A 98 0.85 4.39 4.32
CA ASP A 98 1.24 4.99 5.60
C ASP A 98 1.34 3.99 6.78
N GLY A 99 1.16 2.69 6.49
CA GLY A 99 1.26 1.59 7.44
C GLY A 99 0.02 0.69 7.44
N LEU A 100 0.05 -0.36 8.24
CA LEU A 100 -1.08 -1.27 8.44
C LEU A 100 -1.12 -1.71 9.91
N GLU A 101 -2.23 -1.43 10.58
CA GLU A 101 -2.49 -1.85 11.96
C GLU A 101 -2.67 -3.37 12.01
N SER A 102 -1.55 -4.08 12.18
CA SER A 102 -1.46 -5.53 11.99
C SER A 102 -2.28 -6.34 13.00
N ASP A 103 -2.62 -5.73 14.13
CA ASP A 103 -3.43 -6.29 15.21
C ASP A 103 -4.90 -5.82 15.17
N HIS A 104 -5.33 -5.08 14.15
CA HIS A 104 -6.73 -4.69 13.98
C HIS A 104 -7.62 -5.95 13.99
N PRO A 105 -8.71 -5.99 14.79
CA PRO A 105 -9.53 -7.21 14.96
C PRO A 105 -10.05 -7.82 13.66
N ASP A 106 -10.30 -6.96 12.67
CA ASP A 106 -10.82 -7.36 11.36
C ASP A 106 -9.71 -7.78 10.36
N LEU A 107 -8.43 -7.55 10.67
CA LEU A 107 -7.29 -7.85 9.79
C LEU A 107 -6.36 -8.93 10.34
N ILE A 108 -6.24 -9.07 11.66
CA ILE A 108 -5.24 -9.91 12.33
C ILE A 108 -5.23 -11.38 11.83
N ALA A 109 -6.40 -11.93 11.48
CA ALA A 109 -6.50 -13.29 10.95
C ALA A 109 -5.87 -13.44 9.55
N ASN A 110 -5.94 -12.38 8.75
CA ASN A 110 -5.45 -12.32 7.37
C ASN A 110 -4.09 -11.64 7.23
N TYR A 111 -3.57 -11.02 8.30
CA TYR A 111 -2.27 -10.38 8.30
C TYR A 111 -1.14 -11.35 7.92
N ASP A 112 -0.23 -10.88 7.06
CA ASP A 112 0.96 -11.61 6.64
C ASP A 112 2.23 -10.75 6.80
N PRO A 113 3.10 -11.07 7.77
CA PRO A 113 4.33 -10.32 7.99
C PRO A 113 5.32 -10.42 6.81
N LYS A 114 5.24 -11.46 5.96
CA LYS A 114 6.10 -11.56 4.77
C LYS A 114 5.65 -10.65 3.64
N ALA A 115 4.43 -10.11 3.72
CA ALA A 115 3.92 -9.08 2.84
C ALA A 115 4.05 -7.68 3.47
N SER A 116 4.81 -7.54 4.56
CA SER A 116 4.91 -6.30 5.32
C SER A 116 6.35 -5.86 5.54
N TYR A 117 6.55 -4.54 5.63
CA TYR A 117 7.83 -3.94 6.00
C TYR A 117 7.68 -2.44 6.30
N ASP A 118 8.45 -1.88 7.23
CA ASP A 118 8.55 -0.44 7.42
C ASP A 118 9.80 0.11 6.73
N VAL A 119 9.59 0.76 5.59
CA VAL A 119 10.68 1.39 4.83
C VAL A 119 11.10 2.73 5.46
N ASN A 120 10.19 3.41 6.17
CA ASN A 120 10.50 4.67 6.85
C ASN A 120 11.44 4.41 8.06
N SER A 121 11.16 3.39 8.88
CA SER A 121 11.91 3.05 10.10
C SER A 121 12.98 1.98 9.90
N HIS A 122 12.94 1.24 8.77
CA HIS A 122 13.86 0.16 8.42
C HIS A 122 13.76 -1.08 9.32
N ASP A 123 12.53 -1.51 9.60
CA ASP A 123 12.23 -2.71 10.38
C ASP A 123 11.02 -3.48 9.81
N ASP A 124 10.69 -4.62 10.41
CA ASP A 124 9.65 -5.53 9.93
C ASP A 124 8.24 -5.16 10.43
N ASP A 125 8.07 -4.08 11.20
CA ASP A 125 6.80 -3.70 11.83
C ASP A 125 6.12 -2.54 11.07
N PRO A 126 5.11 -2.82 10.24
CA PRO A 126 4.44 -1.78 9.44
C PRO A 126 3.43 -0.96 10.24
N THR A 127 3.38 -1.11 11.57
CA THR A 127 2.35 -0.47 12.41
C THR A 127 2.35 1.05 12.21
N PRO A 128 1.18 1.67 11.95
CA PRO A 128 1.11 3.09 11.71
C PRO A 128 1.52 3.87 12.96
N HIS A 129 2.18 5.02 12.76
CA HIS A 129 2.43 5.91 13.89
C HIS A 129 1.16 6.69 14.22
N TYR A 130 0.65 6.50 15.44
CA TYR A 130 -0.51 7.24 15.90
C TYR A 130 -0.13 8.68 16.23
N ASP A 131 -0.83 9.63 15.62
CA ASP A 131 -0.73 11.05 15.92
C ASP A 131 -2.10 11.63 16.33
N MET A 132 -2.09 12.88 16.80
CA MET A 132 -3.31 13.55 17.27
C MET A 132 -4.34 13.80 16.15
N THR A 133 -3.92 13.73 14.89
CA THR A 133 -4.78 13.98 13.73
C THR A 133 -5.29 12.70 13.06
N ASP A 134 -4.86 11.54 13.57
CA ASP A 134 -5.12 10.24 12.95
C ASP A 134 -4.69 10.27 11.47
N SER A 135 -3.47 10.78 11.23
CA SER A 135 -2.98 10.97 9.87
C SER A 135 -2.67 9.64 9.22
N ASN A 136 -2.04 8.67 9.90
CA ASN A 136 -1.60 7.39 9.32
C ASN A 136 -2.67 6.28 9.36
N ARG A 137 -3.86 6.56 8.85
CA ARG A 137 -5.00 5.61 8.87
C ARG A 137 -5.32 4.99 7.52
N HIS A 138 -4.69 5.47 6.45
CA HIS A 138 -5.17 5.24 5.10
C HIS A 138 -4.82 3.81 4.64
N GLY A 139 -3.62 3.32 4.93
CA GLY A 139 -3.21 1.96 4.62
C GLY A 139 -4.07 0.89 5.32
N THR A 140 -4.38 1.06 6.61
CA THR A 140 -5.30 0.16 7.35
C THR A 140 -6.70 0.11 6.72
N ARG A 141 -7.22 1.26 6.25
CA ARG A 141 -8.52 1.31 5.56
C ARG A 141 -8.48 0.54 4.25
N CYS A 142 -7.47 0.80 3.41
CA CYS A 142 -7.29 0.10 2.15
C CYS A 142 -7.10 -1.42 2.35
N ALA A 143 -6.38 -1.84 3.40
CA ALA A 143 -6.23 -3.24 3.75
C ALA A 143 -7.58 -3.91 4.09
N GLY A 144 -8.45 -3.19 4.82
CA GLY A 144 -9.81 -3.64 5.13
C GLY A 144 -10.66 -3.87 3.89
N GLU A 145 -10.59 -2.98 2.89
CA GLU A 145 -11.31 -3.14 1.62
C GLU A 145 -10.88 -4.41 0.88
N VAL A 146 -9.62 -4.80 0.98
CA VAL A 146 -9.07 -6.01 0.34
C VAL A 146 -9.43 -7.27 1.13
N ALA A 147 -9.08 -7.33 2.42
CA ALA A 147 -9.03 -8.59 3.17
C ALA A 147 -9.51 -8.46 4.63
N ALA A 148 -10.41 -7.54 4.96
CA ALA A 148 -11.17 -7.63 6.22
C ALA A 148 -11.85 -9.01 6.34
N THR A 149 -11.87 -9.55 7.55
CA THR A 149 -12.25 -10.93 7.82
C THR A 149 -13.76 -11.07 7.76
N ALA A 150 -14.27 -11.97 6.91
CA ALA A 150 -15.71 -12.22 6.86
C ALA A 150 -16.20 -13.03 8.06
N ASN A 151 -17.44 -12.78 8.47
CA ASN A 151 -18.17 -13.53 9.48
C ASN A 151 -17.56 -13.53 10.90
N ASN A 152 -16.77 -12.51 11.25
CA ASN A 152 -16.17 -12.39 12.58
C ASN A 152 -16.99 -11.52 13.54
N SER A 153 -18.15 -11.00 13.11
CA SER A 153 -18.99 -10.04 13.84
C SER A 153 -18.32 -8.70 14.11
N GLU A 154 -17.22 -8.40 13.42
CA GLU A 154 -16.54 -7.12 13.45
C GLU A 154 -16.82 -6.33 12.18
N CYS A 155 -16.62 -5.02 12.27
CA CYS A 155 -16.74 -4.02 11.20
C CYS A 155 -17.32 -4.50 9.86
N ALA A 156 -16.46 -4.86 8.89
CA ALA A 156 -16.79 -4.98 7.47
C ALA A 156 -16.29 -6.32 6.90
N VAL A 157 -16.26 -6.45 5.57
CA VAL A 157 -15.71 -7.64 4.89
C VAL A 157 -14.82 -7.21 3.72
N GLY A 158 -13.68 -7.86 3.54
CA GLY A 158 -12.82 -7.62 2.38
C GLY A 158 -13.41 -8.24 1.12
N ILE A 159 -13.14 -7.65 -0.05
CA ILE A 159 -13.50 -8.26 -1.35
C ILE A 159 -12.94 -9.69 -1.45
N ALA A 160 -11.70 -9.85 -0.98
CA ALA A 160 -10.94 -11.09 -0.93
C ALA A 160 -10.66 -11.47 0.53
N PHE A 161 -11.71 -11.62 1.33
CA PHE A 161 -11.63 -11.93 2.77
C PHE A 161 -10.92 -13.25 3.14
N GLY A 162 -10.58 -14.10 2.16
CA GLY A 162 -9.75 -15.29 2.35
C GLY A 162 -8.29 -15.12 1.93
N ALA A 163 -7.91 -13.96 1.37
CA ALA A 163 -6.54 -13.63 1.00
C ALA A 163 -5.69 -13.28 2.22
N ARG A 164 -4.38 -13.24 2.02
CA ARG A 164 -3.43 -12.67 2.99
C ARG A 164 -3.16 -11.22 2.63
N VAL A 165 -3.01 -10.36 3.64
CA VAL A 165 -2.71 -8.94 3.45
C VAL A 165 -1.55 -8.49 4.32
N GLY A 166 -0.63 -7.73 3.75
CA GLY A 166 0.43 -7.03 4.47
C GLY A 166 0.42 -5.54 4.14
N GLY A 167 1.31 -4.81 4.81
CA GLY A 167 1.42 -3.36 4.69
C GLY A 167 2.87 -2.93 4.59
N VAL A 168 3.15 -1.98 3.70
CA VAL A 168 4.44 -1.31 3.62
C VAL A 168 4.28 0.13 4.05
N ARG A 169 4.86 0.47 5.20
CA ARG A 169 4.93 1.85 5.67
C ARG A 169 6.05 2.57 4.93
N MET A 170 5.67 3.43 3.98
CA MET A 170 6.60 4.17 3.13
C MET A 170 6.22 5.65 2.92
N LEU A 171 4.98 6.03 3.23
CA LEU A 171 4.48 7.41 3.10
C LEU A 171 4.61 8.26 4.38
N ASP A 172 4.93 7.66 5.52
CA ASP A 172 5.05 8.38 6.80
C ASP A 172 6.48 8.90 7.01
N GLY A 173 6.99 9.62 6.01
CA GLY A 173 8.34 10.16 5.97
C GLY A 173 8.75 10.67 4.59
N ASP A 174 10.04 11.01 4.43
CA ASP A 174 10.57 11.50 3.15
C ASP A 174 10.51 10.37 2.09
N VAL A 175 9.63 10.50 1.10
CA VAL A 175 9.56 9.55 -0.03
C VAL A 175 10.65 9.91 -1.04
N THR A 176 11.55 8.97 -1.32
CA THR A 176 12.60 9.11 -2.35
C THR A 176 12.44 8.04 -3.41
N ASP A 177 13.17 8.16 -4.53
CA ASP A 177 13.14 7.13 -5.57
C ASP A 177 13.59 5.76 -5.04
N ALA A 178 14.55 5.72 -4.11
CA ALA A 178 14.98 4.50 -3.45
C ALA A 178 13.90 3.89 -2.55
N VAL A 179 13.12 4.74 -1.85
CA VAL A 179 12.01 4.30 -1.00
C VAL A 179 10.91 3.68 -1.87
N GLU A 180 10.48 4.37 -2.94
CA GLU A 180 9.52 3.83 -3.91
C GLU A 180 10.00 2.49 -4.48
N ALA A 181 11.25 2.41 -4.94
CA ALA A 181 11.81 1.19 -5.52
C ALA A 181 11.87 0.02 -4.54
N ARG A 182 12.24 0.28 -3.28
CA ARG A 182 12.31 -0.75 -2.23
C ARG A 182 10.90 -1.27 -1.90
N SER A 183 9.92 -0.39 -1.77
CA SER A 183 8.52 -0.75 -1.52
C SER A 183 7.94 -1.59 -2.66
N LEU A 184 8.13 -1.15 -3.91
CA LEU A 184 7.67 -1.87 -5.12
C LEU A 184 8.34 -3.23 -5.32
N SER A 185 9.53 -3.43 -4.74
CA SER A 185 10.32 -4.66 -4.88
C SER A 185 10.26 -5.55 -3.65
N LEU A 186 9.35 -5.30 -2.69
CA LEU A 186 9.24 -6.12 -1.48
C LEU A 186 8.79 -7.54 -1.83
N ASN A 187 9.60 -8.55 -1.53
CA ASN A 187 9.26 -9.97 -1.62
C ASN A 187 8.44 -10.39 -2.86
N PRO A 188 8.90 -10.11 -4.09
CA PRO A 188 8.09 -10.25 -5.32
C PRO A 188 7.82 -11.70 -5.73
N GLN A 189 8.41 -12.67 -5.03
CA GLN A 189 8.09 -14.09 -5.21
C GLN A 189 7.02 -14.59 -4.24
N HIS A 190 6.74 -13.82 -3.19
CA HIS A 190 5.73 -14.12 -2.17
C HIS A 190 4.47 -13.27 -2.37
N ILE A 191 4.63 -11.97 -2.62
CA ILE A 191 3.53 -11.04 -2.85
C ILE A 191 3.03 -11.15 -4.30
N ASP A 192 1.72 -11.30 -4.47
CA ASP A 192 1.10 -11.35 -5.79
C ASP A 192 0.70 -9.96 -6.31
N ILE A 193 0.10 -9.15 -5.44
CA ILE A 193 -0.53 -7.87 -5.79
C ILE A 193 -0.02 -6.78 -4.85
N TYR A 194 0.34 -5.64 -5.43
CA TYR A 194 0.76 -4.43 -4.75
C TYR A 194 -0.32 -3.37 -4.99
N SER A 195 -0.96 -2.89 -3.94
CA SER A 195 -1.96 -1.82 -4.04
C SER A 195 -1.33 -0.51 -3.59
N ALA A 196 -1.45 0.53 -4.40
CA ALA A 196 -0.92 1.86 -4.13
C ALA A 196 -1.88 2.94 -4.65
N SER A 197 -2.13 3.96 -3.82
CA SER A 197 -2.94 5.13 -4.20
C SER A 197 -2.23 6.44 -3.84
N TRP A 198 -0.92 6.46 -4.08
CA TRP A 198 -0.06 7.64 -4.03
C TRP A 198 0.47 7.99 -5.42
N GLY A 199 0.99 9.20 -5.55
CA GLY A 199 1.56 9.71 -6.79
C GLY A 199 2.00 11.16 -6.63
N PRO A 200 2.36 11.83 -7.74
CA PRO A 200 2.58 13.29 -7.73
C PRO A 200 1.37 14.03 -7.15
N ASP A 201 1.58 15.28 -6.75
CA ASP A 201 0.50 16.12 -6.20
C ASP A 201 -0.66 16.26 -7.21
N ASP A 202 -1.89 15.97 -6.78
CA ASP A 202 -3.11 16.05 -7.60
C ASP A 202 -3.61 17.52 -7.70
N ASP A 203 -2.71 18.46 -8.01
CA ASP A 203 -2.95 19.91 -8.00
C ASP A 203 -3.25 20.51 -9.39
N GLY A 204 -3.30 19.66 -10.41
CA GLY A 204 -3.56 20.04 -11.80
C GLY A 204 -2.42 20.81 -12.48
N LYS A 205 -1.24 20.93 -11.85
CA LYS A 205 -0.06 21.62 -12.40
C LYS A 205 1.23 20.78 -12.35
N THR A 206 1.23 19.69 -11.60
CA THR A 206 2.40 18.81 -11.45
C THR A 206 2.44 17.73 -12.53
N VAL A 207 3.61 17.56 -13.16
CA VAL A 207 3.92 16.46 -14.08
C VAL A 207 5.20 15.80 -13.59
N ASP A 208 5.08 14.58 -13.06
CA ASP A 208 6.18 13.81 -12.48
C ASP A 208 5.89 12.31 -12.64
N GLY A 209 6.89 11.46 -12.38
CA GLY A 209 6.78 10.01 -12.52
C GLY A 209 7.78 9.23 -11.67
N PRO A 210 7.85 7.90 -11.85
CA PRO A 210 8.87 7.09 -11.20
C PRO A 210 10.26 7.55 -11.66
N GLY A 211 11.23 7.56 -10.73
CA GLY A 211 12.63 7.79 -11.11
C GLY A 211 13.24 6.49 -11.64
N GLU A 212 14.56 6.47 -11.82
CA GLU A 212 15.25 5.34 -12.45
C GLU A 212 15.09 4.04 -11.65
N MET A 213 15.20 4.11 -10.32
CA MET A 213 15.09 2.92 -9.47
C MET A 213 13.65 2.42 -9.38
N ALA A 214 12.68 3.31 -9.21
CA ALA A 214 11.26 2.91 -9.19
C ALA A 214 10.82 2.35 -10.54
N THR A 215 11.28 2.94 -11.65
CA THR A 215 11.03 2.42 -13.01
C THR A 215 11.60 1.02 -13.18
N ARG A 216 12.84 0.81 -12.70
CA ARG A 216 13.47 -0.51 -12.72
C ARG A 216 12.74 -1.52 -11.83
N ALA A 217 12.26 -1.10 -10.66
CA ALA A 217 11.45 -1.94 -9.77
C ALA A 217 10.17 -2.43 -10.46
N PHE A 218 9.47 -1.54 -11.20
CA PHE A 218 8.33 -1.95 -12.02
C PHE A 218 8.72 -2.98 -13.08
N ILE A 219 9.79 -2.71 -13.86
CA ILE A 219 10.26 -3.64 -14.90
C ILE A 219 10.61 -5.00 -14.31
N GLU A 220 11.38 -5.05 -13.23
CA GLU A 220 11.74 -6.30 -12.58
C GLU A 220 10.54 -7.01 -11.95
N GLY A 221 9.61 -6.26 -11.35
CA GLY A 221 8.36 -6.79 -10.80
C GLY A 221 7.51 -7.50 -11.85
N VAL A 222 7.21 -6.83 -12.97
CA VAL A 222 6.35 -7.41 -14.02
C VAL A 222 7.05 -8.51 -14.85
N THR A 223 8.38 -8.56 -14.86
CA THR A 223 9.11 -9.58 -15.63
C THR A 223 9.53 -10.80 -14.80
N LYS A 224 9.84 -10.61 -13.52
CA LYS A 224 10.42 -11.66 -12.65
C LYS A 224 9.52 -12.02 -11.48
N GLY A 225 8.61 -11.13 -11.05
CA GLY A 225 7.71 -11.37 -9.94
C GLY A 225 6.85 -12.61 -10.14
N ARG A 226 6.40 -13.22 -9.04
CA ARG A 226 5.52 -14.39 -9.02
C ARG A 226 6.02 -15.55 -9.88
N ASN A 227 7.30 -15.86 -9.73
CA ASN A 227 8.04 -16.86 -10.51
C ASN A 227 7.97 -16.62 -12.02
N GLY A 228 8.12 -15.36 -12.44
CA GLY A 228 8.10 -14.94 -13.84
C GLY A 228 6.71 -14.68 -14.43
N LYS A 229 5.63 -14.76 -13.64
CA LYS A 229 4.28 -14.37 -14.08
C LYS A 229 4.05 -12.86 -14.08
N GLY A 230 4.90 -12.12 -13.36
CA GLY A 230 4.81 -10.68 -13.18
C GLY A 230 3.95 -10.28 -12.00
N SER A 231 4.52 -9.44 -11.12
CA SER A 231 3.79 -8.74 -10.06
C SER A 231 2.65 -7.91 -10.65
N ILE A 232 1.53 -7.84 -9.95
CA ILE A 232 0.40 -6.97 -10.29
C ILE A 232 0.53 -5.71 -9.43
N PHE A 233 0.64 -4.55 -10.07
CA PHE A 233 0.63 -3.24 -9.43
C PHE A 233 -0.67 -2.50 -9.80
#